data_AF-A0A3N5AHZ0-F1
#
_entry.id   AF-A0A3N5AHZ0-F1
#
_cell.length_a   1.000
_cell.length_b   1.000
_cell.length_c   1.000
_cell.angle_alpha   90.00
_cell.angle_beta   90.00
_cell.angle_gamma   90.00
#
_symmetry.space_group_name_H-M   'P 1'
#
loop_
_entity.id
_entity.type
_entity.pdbx_description
1 polymer ?
#
loop_
_entity_poly.entity_id
_entity_poly.type
_entity_poly.pdbx_seq_one_letter_code
_entity_poly.pdbx_strand_id
1 'polypeptide(L)'
;MATTRLTFAVADVLGRPPQAGTVAEVKLTWTDAQGPVTQHISLPLDGPVTRAVPAQEWSRIDLDVAHPDYAPESVTLTRSPDAPVYWDNRGVAVTRDGDDLRLTMELGRIRQSPVTPPPYTGTQAHGDQPGVFFREATGQPRRYAVLNTPAPPATPLWLEKVNVRTLTDAAPARAEQDGWDRFRTTDQVVALADTGGFLWLEYGGNDDAHPPQPRFLVAVWAPKRPSAPVPADGIDVVCYFTPSTATRGYPLSAYPFRSNYPYSVKRDTTADQPYVVVGYRHLLRDLNLVQAQHVSGRPAVVVVPILPALPPGKDNERFAWQPFNSQEGTHRLLLEVVRFLHRFGYGGSGTDFSRWQGSTAPVGLLPPLPTARRAGSVPTPPSALGSVTVCGFSSAIMGIFPLLTRKEISLPHHFPRHLFGGDAAAFDAVWREWWDLDLELKAEATGIKAADYERQLLRWFADGNDRRMRLYHCDHTMGDTPPARQFAALAGLPHKAGSLPGLSEAWHSEDGRWTAAFYRAGLLRARTRPAGVLPLFPLEAADAGLIHPFTAALGFGHASKLRAG
;
A
#
# COMPACT_ATOMS: atom_id res chain seq x y z
N MET A 1 0.79 -46.68 21.76
CA MET A 1 0.05 -45.40 21.96
C MET A 1 -0.26 -44.84 20.59
N ALA A 2 -1.48 -44.37 20.33
CA ALA A 2 -1.78 -43.69 19.07
C ALA A 2 -1.02 -42.36 19.03
N THR A 3 -0.45 -41.99 17.88
CA THR A 3 0.33 -40.75 17.68
C THR A 3 -0.18 -40.00 16.45
N THR A 4 -0.39 -38.69 16.60
CA THR A 4 -0.66 -37.80 15.47
C THR A 4 0.69 -37.45 14.86
N ARG A 5 0.88 -37.70 13.57
CA ARG A 5 2.08 -37.26 12.84
C ARG A 5 1.84 -35.87 12.30
N LEU A 6 2.61 -34.92 12.82
CA LEU A 6 2.51 -33.52 12.47
C LEU A 6 3.65 -33.16 11.50
N THR A 7 3.30 -32.90 10.25
CA THR A 7 4.25 -32.54 9.19
C THR A 7 4.16 -31.05 8.90
N PHE A 8 5.28 -30.34 9.02
CA PHE A 8 5.39 -28.91 8.76
C PHE A 8 6.17 -28.66 7.48
N ALA A 9 5.66 -27.76 6.66
CA ALA A 9 6.36 -27.17 5.54
C ALA A 9 6.19 -25.65 5.57
N VAL A 10 7.13 -24.95 4.96
CA VAL A 10 7.07 -23.51 4.72
C VAL A 10 7.09 -23.23 3.23
N ALA A 11 6.46 -22.14 2.84
CA ALA A 11 6.55 -21.59 1.49
C ALA A 11 6.70 -20.07 1.58
N ASP A 12 7.31 -19.43 0.59
CA ASP A 12 7.22 -17.99 0.42
C ASP A 12 5.85 -17.60 -0.16
N VAL A 13 5.54 -16.30 -0.28
CA VAL A 13 4.24 -15.84 -0.81
C VAL A 13 3.97 -16.21 -2.28
N LEU A 14 4.98 -16.70 -3.00
CA LEU A 14 4.85 -17.24 -4.35
C LEU A 14 4.64 -18.77 -4.34
N GLY A 15 4.52 -19.40 -3.18
CA GLY A 15 4.36 -20.85 -3.02
C GLY A 15 5.64 -21.63 -3.24
N ARG A 16 6.81 -20.98 -3.28
CA ARG A 16 8.11 -21.63 -3.47
C ARG A 16 8.72 -21.98 -2.12
N PRO A 17 9.49 -23.07 -1.99
CA PRO A 17 10.31 -23.26 -0.80
C PRO A 17 11.24 -22.04 -0.65
N PRO A 18 11.36 -21.47 0.55
CA PRO A 18 12.38 -20.46 0.82
C PRO A 18 13.78 -21.00 0.51
N GLN A 19 14.78 -20.11 0.40
CA GLN A 19 16.13 -20.45 -0.09
C GLN A 19 16.69 -21.74 0.53
N ALA A 20 17.16 -22.67 -0.32
CA ALA A 20 17.71 -23.95 0.11
C ALA A 20 18.87 -23.79 1.11
N GLY A 21 18.96 -24.69 2.09
CA GLY A 21 19.98 -24.66 3.14
C GLY A 21 19.78 -23.60 4.23
N THR A 22 18.64 -22.90 4.26
CA THR A 22 18.25 -22.03 5.39
C THR A 22 17.32 -22.77 6.36
N VAL A 23 17.32 -22.33 7.62
CA VAL A 23 16.60 -22.98 8.72
C VAL A 23 15.79 -21.93 9.46
N ALA A 24 14.51 -22.21 9.71
CA ALA A 24 13.68 -21.45 10.64
C ALA A 24 13.69 -22.13 12.02
N GLU A 25 13.63 -21.31 13.05
CA GLU A 25 13.40 -21.75 14.41
C GLU A 25 11.90 -21.90 14.64
N VAL A 26 11.47 -23.09 15.02
CA VAL A 26 10.08 -23.41 15.30
C VAL A 26 9.93 -23.74 16.77
N LYS A 27 9.08 -22.98 17.45
CA LYS A 27 8.61 -23.33 18.79
C LYS A 27 7.26 -24.04 18.64
N LEU A 28 7.26 -25.33 18.92
CA LEU A 28 6.07 -26.17 18.93
C LEU A 28 5.63 -26.36 20.38
N THR A 29 4.43 -25.90 20.73
CA THR A 29 3.82 -26.14 22.04
C THR A 29 2.53 -26.92 21.84
N TRP A 30 2.28 -27.97 22.60
CA TRP A 30 0.97 -28.63 22.63
C TRP A 30 0.52 -28.84 24.07
N THR A 31 -0.79 -28.90 24.28
CA THR A 31 -1.38 -29.15 25.60
C THR A 31 -1.98 -30.54 25.65
N ASP A 32 -1.43 -31.41 26.49
CA ASP A 32 -1.97 -32.74 26.84
C ASP A 32 -2.66 -32.72 28.22
N ALA A 33 -3.07 -33.89 28.76
CA ALA A 33 -3.74 -33.93 30.07
C ALA A 33 -2.80 -33.58 31.24
N GLN A 34 -1.49 -33.60 31.05
CA GLN A 34 -0.50 -33.25 32.07
C GLN A 34 -0.11 -31.77 32.00
N GLY A 35 -0.34 -31.11 30.86
CA GLY A 35 -0.19 -29.66 30.69
C GLY A 35 0.46 -29.27 29.36
N PRO A 36 0.99 -28.04 29.23
CA PRO A 36 1.68 -27.62 28.03
C PRO A 36 3.10 -28.22 27.96
N VAL A 37 3.41 -28.88 26.85
CA VAL A 37 4.75 -29.35 26.49
C VAL A 37 5.29 -28.49 25.35
N THR A 38 6.53 -28.02 25.45
CA THR A 38 7.18 -27.17 24.43
C THR A 38 8.44 -27.82 23.89
N GLN A 39 8.62 -27.78 22.58
CA GLN A 39 9.81 -28.21 21.85
C GLN A 39 10.32 -27.09 20.95
N HIS A 40 11.64 -26.97 20.87
CA HIS A 40 12.32 -26.12 19.90
C HIS A 40 12.86 -26.99 18.77
N ILE A 41 12.51 -26.65 17.54
CA ILE A 41 12.78 -27.44 16.35
C ILE A 41 13.44 -26.54 15.30
N SER A 42 14.55 -26.97 14.76
CA SER A 42 15.12 -26.41 13.54
C SER A 42 14.39 -26.98 12.33
N LEU A 43 13.71 -26.13 11.56
CA LEU A 43 12.98 -26.48 10.35
C LEU A 43 13.77 -26.05 9.11
N PRO A 44 14.34 -26.99 8.32
CA PRO A 44 14.89 -26.66 7.01
C PRO A 44 13.80 -26.12 6.09
N LEU A 45 14.06 -25.03 5.38
CA LEU A 45 13.04 -24.40 4.52
C LEU A 45 12.89 -25.06 3.15
N ASP A 46 13.77 -26.01 2.80
CA ASP A 46 13.73 -26.77 1.55
C ASP A 46 12.98 -28.11 1.66
N GLY A 47 12.47 -28.48 2.84
CA GLY A 47 11.78 -29.74 3.01
C GLY A 47 10.88 -29.82 4.23
N PRO A 48 9.87 -30.71 4.22
CA PRO A 48 8.97 -30.85 5.34
C PRO A 48 9.64 -31.58 6.52
N VAL A 49 9.29 -31.19 7.75
CA VAL A 49 9.69 -31.89 8.98
C VAL A 49 8.49 -32.55 9.62
N THR A 50 8.63 -33.83 9.98
CA THR A 50 7.58 -34.57 10.69
C THR A 50 7.96 -34.76 12.16
N ARG A 51 6.98 -34.55 13.05
CA ARG A 51 7.08 -34.79 14.50
C ARG A 51 5.89 -35.61 14.97
N ALA A 52 6.12 -36.49 15.92
CA ALA A 52 5.03 -37.21 16.58
C ALA A 52 4.53 -36.39 17.76
N VAL A 53 3.22 -36.12 17.76
CA VAL A 53 2.50 -35.57 18.93
C VAL A 53 1.60 -36.70 19.46
N PRO A 54 1.52 -36.94 20.78
CA PRO A 54 0.64 -37.98 21.33
C PRO A 54 -0.80 -37.81 20.82
N ALA A 55 -1.44 -38.85 20.23
CA ALA A 55 -2.77 -38.72 19.60
C ALA A 55 -3.92 -38.69 20.60
N GLN A 56 -3.72 -39.28 21.77
CA GLN A 56 -4.63 -39.17 22.89
C GLN A 56 -4.24 -37.88 23.64
N GLU A 57 -5.17 -36.93 23.72
CA GLU A 57 -5.17 -35.76 24.63
C GLU A 57 -4.70 -34.37 24.13
N TRP A 58 -4.26 -34.16 22.87
CA TRP A 58 -4.02 -32.77 22.45
C TRP A 58 -5.33 -32.00 22.17
N SER A 59 -5.54 -30.90 22.90
CA SER A 59 -6.65 -29.96 22.68
C SER A 59 -6.21 -28.72 21.90
N ARG A 60 -4.91 -28.39 21.99
CA ARG A 60 -4.29 -27.20 21.41
C ARG A 60 -2.87 -27.52 20.97
N ILE A 61 -2.50 -27.07 19.77
CA ILE A 61 -1.12 -27.02 19.29
C ILE A 61 -0.84 -25.59 18.85
N ASP A 62 0.14 -24.94 19.45
CA ASP A 62 0.69 -23.66 19.06
C ASP A 62 2.00 -23.87 18.31
N LEU A 63 2.15 -23.13 17.21
CA LEU A 63 3.31 -23.18 16.34
C LEU A 63 3.77 -21.76 16.07
N ASP A 64 4.94 -21.40 16.59
CA ASP A 64 5.60 -20.13 16.29
C ASP A 64 6.82 -20.40 15.40
N VAL A 65 6.90 -19.75 14.24
CA VAL A 65 7.99 -19.87 13.26
C VAL A 65 8.71 -18.54 13.17
N ALA A 66 10.02 -18.56 13.42
CA ALA A 66 10.89 -17.40 13.32
C ALA A 66 12.00 -17.65 12.30
N HIS A 67 12.23 -16.68 11.42
CA HIS A 67 13.33 -16.68 10.46
C HIS A 67 13.92 -15.27 10.34
N PRO A 68 15.25 -15.09 10.21
CA PRO A 68 15.86 -13.76 10.11
C PRO A 68 15.35 -12.94 8.92
N ASP A 69 15.09 -13.62 7.79
CA ASP A 69 14.63 -12.97 6.55
C ASP A 69 13.11 -12.83 6.41
N TYR A 70 12.29 -13.39 7.30
CA TYR A 70 10.83 -13.32 7.15
C TYR A 70 10.19 -12.74 8.41
N ALA A 71 9.01 -12.15 8.26
CA ALA A 71 8.20 -11.80 9.41
C ALA A 71 7.90 -13.06 10.24
N PRO A 72 7.99 -13.01 11.58
CA PRO A 72 7.58 -14.12 12.42
C PRO A 72 6.11 -14.47 12.19
N GLU A 73 5.81 -15.75 12.16
CA GLU A 73 4.45 -16.27 11.94
C GLU A 73 4.06 -17.23 13.05
N SER A 74 2.75 -17.29 13.34
CA SER A 74 2.23 -18.26 14.28
C SER A 74 0.87 -18.82 13.87
N VAL A 75 0.56 -20.03 14.33
CA VAL A 75 -0.75 -20.64 14.18
C VAL A 75 -1.11 -21.46 15.40
N THR A 76 -2.34 -21.29 15.86
CA THR A 76 -2.98 -22.15 16.85
C THR A 76 -3.87 -23.14 16.13
N LEU A 77 -3.63 -24.44 16.32
CA LEU A 77 -4.57 -25.51 16.02
C LEU A 77 -5.36 -25.84 17.29
N THR A 78 -6.67 -25.97 17.16
CA THR A 78 -7.55 -26.42 18.24
C THR A 78 -8.37 -27.61 17.80
N ARG A 79 -8.55 -28.57 18.71
CA ARG A 79 -9.32 -29.79 18.46
C ARG A 79 -10.21 -30.10 19.65
N SER A 80 -11.45 -30.48 19.37
CA SER A 80 -12.32 -31.17 20.32
C SER A 80 -12.50 -32.63 19.87
N PRO A 81 -12.75 -33.59 20.79
CA PRO A 81 -12.72 -35.03 20.51
C PRO A 81 -13.55 -35.48 19.30
N ASP A 82 -14.64 -34.78 18.97
CA ASP A 82 -15.56 -35.10 17.87
C ASP A 82 -15.70 -33.98 16.83
N ALA A 83 -14.78 -33.01 16.84
CA ALA A 83 -14.81 -31.84 15.97
C ALA A 83 -13.65 -31.86 14.95
N PRO A 84 -13.81 -31.19 13.79
CA PRO A 84 -12.67 -30.97 12.91
C PRO A 84 -11.60 -30.13 13.61
N VAL A 85 -10.38 -30.17 13.09
CA VAL A 85 -9.30 -29.29 13.56
C VAL A 85 -9.60 -27.87 13.07
N TYR A 86 -9.54 -26.90 13.97
CA TYR A 86 -9.70 -25.48 13.64
C TYR A 86 -8.38 -24.75 13.79
N TRP A 87 -8.14 -23.73 12.94
CA TRP A 87 -6.94 -22.90 13.05
C TRP A 87 -7.19 -21.41 12.80
N ASP A 88 -6.40 -20.57 13.45
CA ASP A 88 -6.57 -19.12 13.54
C ASP A 88 -5.70 -18.31 12.56
N ASN A 89 -4.91 -18.95 11.71
CA ASN A 89 -4.10 -18.28 10.69
C ASN A 89 -4.51 -18.74 9.27
N ARG A 90 -5.20 -17.88 8.52
CA ARG A 90 -5.63 -18.19 7.14
C ARG A 90 -4.48 -18.29 6.13
N GLY A 91 -3.29 -17.83 6.50
CA GLY A 91 -2.06 -18.04 5.72
C GLY A 91 -1.46 -19.45 5.92
N VAL A 92 -2.10 -20.30 6.73
CA VAL A 92 -1.69 -21.69 6.91
C VAL A 92 -2.70 -22.62 6.26
N ALA A 93 -2.22 -23.44 5.34
CA ALA A 93 -2.98 -24.56 4.78
C ALA A 93 -2.83 -25.77 5.71
N VAL A 94 -3.96 -26.29 6.18
CA VAL A 94 -4.01 -27.48 7.04
C VAL A 94 -4.75 -28.58 6.29
N THR A 95 -4.13 -29.75 6.15
CA THR A 95 -4.78 -30.96 5.62
C THR A 95 -4.63 -32.10 6.62
N ARG A 96 -5.66 -32.93 6.73
CA ARG A 96 -5.67 -34.08 7.64
C ARG A 96 -6.00 -35.34 6.84
N ASP A 97 -5.16 -36.36 6.99
CA ASP A 97 -5.34 -37.69 6.44
C ASP A 97 -5.16 -38.71 7.56
N GLY A 98 -6.28 -39.17 8.13
CA GLY A 98 -6.28 -39.98 9.35
C GLY A 98 -5.61 -39.26 10.54
N ASP A 99 -4.50 -39.84 11.01
CA ASP A 99 -3.67 -39.31 12.10
C ASP A 99 -2.53 -38.39 11.61
N ASP A 100 -2.42 -38.17 10.30
CA ASP A 100 -1.41 -37.29 9.72
C ASP A 100 -2.01 -35.89 9.55
N LEU A 101 -1.41 -34.90 10.20
CA LEU A 101 -1.75 -33.49 10.06
C LEU A 101 -0.62 -32.78 9.33
N ARG A 102 -0.90 -32.24 8.14
CA ARG A 102 0.09 -31.53 7.33
C ARG A 102 -0.24 -30.05 7.31
N LEU A 103 0.77 -29.23 7.63
CA LEU A 103 0.69 -27.78 7.66
C LEU A 103 1.67 -27.20 6.67
N THR A 104 1.19 -26.28 5.83
CA THR A 104 2.04 -25.42 5.01
C THR A 104 1.82 -23.99 5.43
N MET A 105 2.86 -23.36 5.98
CA MET A 105 2.83 -21.97 6.43
C MET A 105 3.48 -21.06 5.39
N GLU A 106 2.74 -20.05 4.94
CA GLU A 106 3.27 -19.02 4.05
C GLU A 106 4.03 -17.95 4.86
N LEU A 107 5.33 -17.78 4.57
CA LEU A 107 6.20 -16.78 5.16
C LEU A 107 6.33 -15.57 4.23
N GLY A 108 5.98 -14.39 4.76
CA GLY A 108 6.15 -13.09 4.09
C GLY A 108 7.26 -12.26 4.75
N ARG A 109 7.64 -11.17 4.11
CA ARG A 109 8.53 -10.12 4.66
C ARG A 109 7.76 -8.91 5.16
N ILE A 110 6.45 -8.88 4.89
CA ILE A 110 5.57 -7.84 5.39
C ILE A 110 5.10 -8.16 6.82
N ARG A 111 5.20 -7.17 7.69
CA ARG A 111 4.67 -7.22 9.06
C ARG A 111 3.94 -5.93 9.38
N GLN A 112 3.17 -5.92 10.46
CA GLN A 112 2.64 -4.67 10.97
C GLN A 112 3.82 -3.77 11.43
N SER A 113 3.75 -2.48 11.13
CA SER A 113 4.68 -1.51 11.71
C SER A 113 4.60 -1.53 13.24
N PRO A 114 5.72 -1.35 13.96
CA PRO A 114 5.72 -1.27 15.41
C PRO A 114 4.68 -0.27 15.92
N VAL A 115 3.93 -0.71 16.92
CA VAL A 115 2.90 0.10 17.57
C VAL A 115 3.41 0.80 18.85
N THR A 116 4.73 0.78 19.05
CA THR A 116 5.43 1.35 20.21
C THR A 116 5.50 2.89 20.12
N PRO A 117 5.43 3.63 21.26
CA PRO A 117 5.63 5.09 21.30
C PRO A 117 6.97 5.54 20.65
N PRO A 118 7.15 6.79 20.14
CA PRO A 118 8.44 7.19 19.60
C PRO A 118 9.42 7.46 20.76
N PRO A 119 10.73 7.49 20.50
CA PRO A 119 11.70 7.94 21.48
C PRO A 119 11.49 9.42 21.77
N TYR A 120 11.91 9.84 22.97
CA TYR A 120 11.86 11.24 23.39
C TYR A 120 12.66 12.15 22.45
N THR A 121 12.34 13.45 22.46
CA THR A 121 13.07 14.46 21.70
C THR A 121 14.57 14.41 22.02
N GLY A 122 15.42 14.30 20.99
CA GLY A 122 16.88 14.33 21.14
C GLY A 122 17.57 12.98 21.28
N THR A 123 16.84 11.87 21.47
CA THR A 123 17.42 10.52 21.38
C THR A 123 17.44 10.04 19.93
N GLN A 124 18.58 9.50 19.50
CA GLN A 124 18.68 8.80 18.22
C GLN A 124 17.87 7.50 18.33
N ALA A 125 17.01 7.26 17.34
CA ALA A 125 16.33 5.98 17.22
C ALA A 125 17.38 4.89 16.93
N HIS A 126 17.58 3.96 17.87
CA HIS A 126 18.38 2.76 17.65
C HIS A 126 17.43 1.55 17.72
N GLY A 127 17.40 0.73 16.67
CA GLY A 127 16.52 -0.45 16.56
C GLY A 127 15.03 -0.13 16.28
N ASP A 128 14.15 -1.10 16.54
CA ASP A 128 12.68 -1.07 16.37
C ASP A 128 11.91 -0.13 17.36
N GLN A 129 12.57 0.88 17.95
CA GLN A 129 12.08 1.56 19.16
C GLN A 129 11.24 2.85 18.97
N PRO A 130 11.08 3.45 17.79
CA PRO A 130 9.89 4.24 17.51
C PRO A 130 8.93 3.46 16.62
N GLY A 131 7.67 3.33 17.03
CA GLY A 131 6.59 2.96 16.12
C GLY A 131 5.92 4.19 15.49
N VAL A 132 4.75 3.99 14.88
CA VAL A 132 3.96 5.07 14.23
C VAL A 132 3.07 5.87 15.21
N PHE A 133 3.22 5.66 16.52
CA PHE A 133 2.35 6.21 17.58
C PHE A 133 3.14 6.93 18.63
N PHE A 134 2.53 7.87 19.36
CA PHE A 134 3.06 8.48 20.57
C PHE A 134 2.13 8.38 21.78
N ARG A 135 2.74 8.50 22.96
CA ARG A 135 2.06 8.55 24.25
C ARG A 135 2.09 10.00 24.75
N GLU A 136 0.93 10.64 24.85
CA GLU A 136 0.77 11.78 25.79
C GLU A 136 0.91 11.24 27.22
N ALA A 137 1.33 12.09 28.16
CA ALA A 137 1.71 11.78 29.56
C ALA A 137 1.04 10.56 30.24
N THR A 138 1.70 9.96 31.23
CA THR A 138 1.16 8.81 31.99
C THR A 138 -0.32 9.01 32.39
N GLY A 139 -1.22 8.16 31.88
CA GLY A 139 -2.67 8.26 32.09
C GLY A 139 -3.47 8.83 30.91
N GLN A 140 -2.80 9.36 29.88
CA GLN A 140 -3.43 9.92 28.68
C GLN A 140 -3.52 8.90 27.51
N PRO A 141 -4.46 9.14 26.58
CA PRO A 141 -4.62 8.34 25.36
C PRO A 141 -3.34 8.23 24.49
N ARG A 142 -3.02 7.03 23.97
CA ARG A 142 -2.08 6.82 22.84
C ARG A 142 -2.64 7.43 21.54
N ARG A 143 -1.85 8.20 20.78
CA ARG A 143 -2.30 8.88 19.56
C ARG A 143 -1.38 8.56 18.37
N TYR A 144 -1.88 8.65 17.14
CA TYR A 144 -1.02 8.65 15.95
C TYR A 144 -0.07 9.84 16.03
N ALA A 145 1.23 9.62 15.79
CA ALA A 145 2.24 10.69 15.82
C ALA A 145 1.92 11.85 14.87
N VAL A 146 1.06 11.62 13.88
CA VAL A 146 0.75 12.57 12.80
C VAL A 146 -0.25 13.68 13.18
N LEU A 147 -0.78 13.70 14.41
CA LEU A 147 -1.65 14.79 14.87
C LEU A 147 -0.82 15.98 15.34
N ASN A 148 -0.21 16.68 14.39
CA ASN A 148 0.51 17.94 14.57
C ASN A 148 -0.47 19.08 14.90
N THR A 149 -1.22 18.92 15.99
CA THR A 149 -2.13 19.93 16.54
C THR A 149 -1.96 19.91 18.06
N PRO A 150 -1.58 21.02 18.71
CA PRO A 150 -1.38 21.10 20.16
C PRO A 150 -2.62 20.73 20.98
N ALA A 151 -3.80 20.78 20.37
CA ALA A 151 -5.06 20.25 20.86
C ALA A 151 -5.90 19.82 19.64
N PRO A 152 -5.84 18.56 19.20
CA PRO A 152 -6.72 18.10 18.13
C PRO A 152 -8.16 18.05 18.65
N PRO A 153 -9.17 18.22 17.78
CA PRO A 153 -10.57 17.96 18.14
C PRO A 153 -10.70 16.54 18.74
N ALA A 154 -11.70 16.34 19.59
CA ALA A 154 -11.96 15.05 20.25
C ALA A 154 -12.12 13.88 19.25
N THR A 155 -12.46 14.20 18.00
CA THR A 155 -12.45 13.30 16.84
C THR A 155 -11.46 13.85 15.80
N PRO A 156 -10.49 13.07 15.29
CA PRO A 156 -9.65 13.51 14.19
C PRO A 156 -10.47 13.92 12.97
N LEU A 157 -10.15 15.05 12.32
CA LEU A 157 -10.93 15.63 11.20
C LEU A 157 -11.21 14.67 10.02
N TRP A 158 -10.39 13.64 9.83
CA TRP A 158 -10.57 12.64 8.77
C TRP A 158 -11.55 11.52 9.15
N LEU A 159 -11.94 11.41 10.43
CA LEU A 159 -13.03 10.56 10.89
C LEU A 159 -14.38 11.26 10.87
N GLU A 160 -14.39 12.57 10.65
CA GLU A 160 -15.62 13.33 10.48
C GLU A 160 -16.27 13.00 9.13
N LYS A 161 -17.59 13.19 9.08
CA LYS A 161 -18.34 13.12 7.82
C LYS A 161 -17.90 14.28 6.94
N VAL A 162 -17.26 13.96 5.82
CA VAL A 162 -16.80 14.94 4.83
C VAL A 162 -17.61 14.82 3.54
N ASN A 163 -17.96 15.94 2.92
CA ASN A 163 -18.54 15.91 1.58
C ASN A 163 -17.40 15.76 0.57
N VAL A 164 -17.46 14.71 -0.24
CA VAL A 164 -16.42 14.38 -1.21
C VAL A 164 -17.00 14.55 -2.59
N ARG A 165 -16.40 15.47 -3.35
CA ARG A 165 -16.78 15.84 -4.71
C ARG A 165 -15.78 15.27 -5.69
N THR A 166 -16.28 14.58 -6.70
CA THR A 166 -15.44 13.93 -7.73
C THR A 166 -15.98 14.22 -9.12
N LEU A 167 -15.07 14.37 -10.09
CA LEU A 167 -15.42 14.57 -11.49
C LEU A 167 -16.18 13.37 -12.04
N THR A 168 -17.18 13.61 -12.89
CA THR A 168 -17.83 12.60 -13.74
C THR A 168 -17.37 12.69 -15.19
N ASP A 169 -16.78 13.83 -15.54
CA ASP A 169 -16.18 14.13 -16.82
C ASP A 169 -14.88 14.89 -16.55
N ALA A 170 -13.82 14.59 -17.29
CA ALA A 170 -12.55 15.31 -17.17
C ALA A 170 -12.64 16.72 -17.76
N ALA A 171 -13.55 16.93 -18.73
CA ALA A 171 -13.79 18.24 -19.29
C ALA A 171 -14.71 19.09 -18.38
N PRO A 172 -14.47 20.41 -18.27
CA PRO A 172 -15.42 21.30 -17.62
C PRO A 172 -16.74 21.29 -18.42
N ALA A 173 -17.86 21.37 -17.72
CA ALA A 173 -19.17 21.54 -18.33
C ALA A 173 -19.49 23.00 -18.66
N ARG A 174 -18.99 23.93 -17.84
CA ARG A 174 -19.36 25.36 -17.86
C ARG A 174 -18.18 26.21 -17.43
N ALA A 175 -17.24 26.40 -18.34
CA ALA A 175 -15.95 27.05 -18.08
C ALA A 175 -16.06 28.44 -17.40
N GLU A 176 -17.13 29.17 -17.69
CA GLU A 176 -17.42 30.51 -17.20
C GLU A 176 -17.88 30.58 -15.73
N GLN A 177 -18.28 29.44 -15.13
CA GLN A 177 -18.73 29.39 -13.73
C GLN A 177 -17.54 29.53 -12.76
N ASP A 178 -17.77 29.55 -11.43
CA ASP A 178 -16.69 29.63 -10.44
C ASP A 178 -16.44 28.26 -9.78
N GLY A 179 -15.17 27.96 -9.51
CA GLY A 179 -14.76 26.75 -8.80
C GLY A 179 -15.36 25.45 -9.34
N TRP A 180 -15.93 24.65 -8.43
CA TRP A 180 -16.47 23.33 -8.75
C TRP A 180 -17.66 23.35 -9.70
N ASP A 181 -18.41 24.45 -9.78
CA ASP A 181 -19.60 24.55 -10.66
C ASP A 181 -19.21 24.49 -12.15
N ARG A 182 -17.93 24.75 -12.45
CA ARG A 182 -17.38 24.57 -13.80
C ARG A 182 -17.39 23.12 -14.28
N PHE A 183 -17.36 22.16 -13.37
CA PHE A 183 -17.17 20.74 -13.68
C PHE A 183 -18.45 19.95 -13.52
N ARG A 184 -18.58 18.85 -14.28
CA ARG A 184 -19.60 17.85 -13.97
C ARG A 184 -19.12 17.01 -12.80
N THR A 185 -19.79 17.12 -11.68
CA THR A 185 -19.39 16.44 -10.44
C THR A 185 -20.50 15.59 -9.85
N THR A 186 -20.09 14.66 -8.99
CA THR A 186 -20.99 14.00 -8.04
C THR A 186 -20.43 14.18 -6.64
N ASP A 187 -21.36 14.33 -5.69
CA ASP A 187 -21.07 14.51 -4.29
C ASP A 187 -21.54 13.31 -3.50
N GLN A 188 -20.76 12.92 -2.50
CA GLN A 188 -21.17 11.93 -1.53
C GLN A 188 -20.57 12.27 -0.16
N VAL A 189 -21.38 12.13 0.88
CA VAL A 189 -20.91 12.25 2.25
C VAL A 189 -20.22 10.95 2.65
N VAL A 190 -18.97 11.06 3.06
CA VAL A 190 -18.13 9.92 3.44
C VAL A 190 -17.73 10.05 4.90
N ALA A 191 -17.99 9.00 5.68
CA ALA A 191 -17.39 8.81 6.99
C ALA A 191 -16.34 7.70 6.85
N LEU A 192 -15.05 8.01 6.99
CA LEU A 192 -14.01 7.01 6.74
C LEU A 192 -14.18 5.74 7.59
N ALA A 193 -14.69 5.90 8.82
CA ALA A 193 -15.13 4.84 9.75
C ALA A 193 -15.96 3.73 9.08
N ASP A 194 -16.80 4.08 8.11
CA ASP A 194 -17.73 3.17 7.47
C ASP A 194 -17.17 2.58 6.17
N THR A 195 -15.99 3.04 5.73
CA THR A 195 -15.49 2.79 4.36
C THR A 195 -14.29 1.84 4.28
N GLY A 196 -13.60 1.53 5.38
CA GLY A 196 -12.42 0.65 5.36
C GLY A 196 -11.47 0.87 6.53
N GLY A 197 -10.28 0.29 6.42
CA GLY A 197 -9.21 0.37 7.43
C GLY A 197 -7.92 0.94 6.84
N PHE A 198 -7.21 1.73 7.64
CA PHE A 198 -5.87 2.21 7.33
C PHE A 198 -4.84 1.36 8.09
N LEU A 199 -3.64 1.18 7.52
CA LEU A 199 -2.60 0.33 8.09
C LEU A 199 -1.23 0.92 7.79
N TRP A 200 -0.35 0.78 8.79
CA TRP A 200 1.08 0.91 8.62
C TRP A 200 1.72 -0.46 8.66
N LEU A 201 2.42 -0.80 7.58
CA LEU A 201 3.15 -2.04 7.44
C LEU A 201 4.64 -1.76 7.23
N GLU A 202 5.46 -2.71 7.66
CA GLU A 202 6.87 -2.78 7.31
C GLU A 202 7.12 -3.89 6.33
N TYR A 203 7.96 -3.63 5.34
CA TYR A 203 8.42 -4.60 4.37
C TYR A 203 9.95 -4.67 4.39
N GLY A 204 10.53 -5.84 4.62
CA GLY A 204 11.98 -5.98 4.76
C GLY A 204 12.41 -7.13 5.65
N GLY A 205 13.68 -7.16 6.03
CA GLY A 205 14.18 -8.16 6.99
C GLY A 205 14.04 -7.68 8.43
N ASN A 206 14.09 -8.61 9.38
CA ASN A 206 14.12 -8.27 10.81
C ASN A 206 15.47 -7.66 11.23
N ASP A 207 15.55 -7.13 12.45
CA ASP A 207 16.79 -6.58 13.01
C ASP A 207 17.89 -7.65 13.15
N ASP A 208 17.51 -8.91 13.37
CA ASP A 208 18.43 -10.04 13.52
C ASP A 208 18.93 -10.62 12.18
N ALA A 209 18.57 -10.02 11.04
CA ALA A 209 19.04 -10.47 9.74
C ALA A 209 20.55 -10.20 9.55
N HIS A 210 21.30 -11.23 9.16
CA HIS A 210 22.74 -11.15 8.91
C HIS A 210 23.06 -11.63 7.48
N PRO A 211 23.48 -10.74 6.56
CA PRO A 211 23.75 -9.31 6.77
C PRO A 211 22.48 -8.47 6.96
N PRO A 212 22.59 -7.24 7.51
CA PRO A 212 21.45 -6.34 7.68
C PRO A 212 20.69 -6.08 6.37
N GLN A 213 19.41 -6.41 6.38
CA GLN A 213 18.51 -6.29 5.23
C GLN A 213 17.80 -4.92 5.20
N PRO A 214 17.38 -4.41 4.02
CA PRO A 214 16.66 -3.16 3.95
C PRO A 214 15.27 -3.25 4.59
N ARG A 215 14.77 -2.11 5.07
CA ARG A 215 13.41 -1.95 5.61
C ARG A 215 12.67 -0.81 4.91
N PHE A 216 11.37 -0.99 4.70
CA PHE A 216 10.48 -0.05 4.04
C PHE A 216 9.16 0.09 4.80
N LEU A 217 8.66 1.31 4.91
CA LEU A 217 7.34 1.66 5.41
C LEU A 217 6.35 1.65 4.24
N VAL A 218 5.20 1.02 4.48
CA VAL A 218 4.13 0.89 3.50
C VAL A 218 2.83 1.36 4.16
N ALA A 219 2.20 2.37 3.56
CA ALA A 219 0.86 2.79 3.95
C ALA A 219 -0.16 1.98 3.13
N VAL A 220 -1.17 1.40 3.79
CA VAL A 220 -2.21 0.63 3.12
C VAL A 220 -3.59 1.12 3.53
N TRP A 221 -4.45 1.34 2.55
CA TRP A 221 -5.88 1.45 2.77
C TRP A 221 -6.60 0.21 2.23
N ALA A 222 -7.34 -0.47 3.09
CA ALA A 222 -8.15 -1.63 2.76
C ALA A 222 -9.65 -1.26 2.84
N PRO A 223 -10.36 -1.11 1.70
CA PRO A 223 -11.76 -0.72 1.72
C PRO A 223 -12.64 -1.80 2.37
N LYS A 224 -13.71 -1.38 3.03
CA LYS A 224 -14.73 -2.29 3.55
C LYS A 224 -15.38 -3.00 2.38
N ARG A 225 -15.32 -4.33 2.38
CA ARG A 225 -16.00 -5.15 1.38
C ARG A 225 -17.42 -5.50 1.86
N PRO A 226 -18.41 -5.51 0.96
CA PRO A 226 -19.70 -6.15 1.25
C PRO A 226 -19.45 -7.59 1.69
N SER A 227 -20.35 -8.18 2.48
CA SER A 227 -20.20 -9.56 3.00
C SER A 227 -20.24 -10.67 1.94
N ALA A 228 -20.13 -10.32 0.66
CA ALA A 228 -19.99 -11.24 -0.45
C ALA A 228 -18.60 -11.91 -0.43
N PRO A 229 -18.46 -13.14 -0.95
CA PRO A 229 -17.17 -13.79 -1.14
C PRO A 229 -16.20 -12.89 -1.91
N VAL A 230 -14.89 -13.02 -1.67
CA VAL A 230 -13.86 -12.43 -2.53
C VAL A 230 -14.18 -12.79 -3.99
N PRO A 231 -14.17 -11.82 -4.92
CA PRO A 231 -14.36 -12.12 -6.34
C PRO A 231 -13.40 -13.22 -6.78
N ALA A 232 -13.85 -14.12 -7.66
CA ALA A 232 -12.99 -15.16 -8.22
C ALA A 232 -11.72 -14.56 -8.86
N ASP A 233 -11.83 -13.32 -9.36
CA ASP A 233 -10.79 -12.57 -10.07
C ASP A 233 -9.79 -11.86 -9.13
N GLY A 234 -9.94 -11.98 -7.80
CA GLY A 234 -8.96 -11.52 -6.81
C GLY A 234 -9.24 -10.16 -6.15
N ILE A 235 -8.17 -9.52 -5.67
CA ILE A 235 -8.20 -8.21 -5.01
C ILE A 235 -7.55 -7.17 -5.91
N ASP A 236 -8.34 -6.20 -6.39
CA ASP A 236 -7.82 -5.03 -7.10
C ASP A 236 -6.93 -4.16 -6.21
N VAL A 237 -5.85 -3.66 -6.78
CA VAL A 237 -4.86 -2.84 -6.08
C VAL A 237 -4.50 -1.59 -6.88
N VAL A 238 -4.48 -0.44 -6.21
CA VAL A 238 -3.87 0.80 -6.70
C VAL A 238 -2.54 0.98 -5.99
N CYS A 239 -1.43 0.82 -6.71
CA CYS A 239 -0.09 1.11 -6.21
C CYS A 239 0.23 2.58 -6.50
N TYR A 240 0.21 3.42 -5.46
CA TYR A 240 0.43 4.85 -5.56
C TYR A 240 1.83 5.22 -5.06
N PHE A 241 2.64 5.79 -5.95
CA PHE A 241 3.96 6.29 -5.63
C PHE A 241 3.88 7.78 -5.29
N THR A 242 4.35 8.13 -4.08
CA THR A 242 4.42 9.52 -3.62
C THR A 242 5.56 10.26 -4.31
N PRO A 243 5.62 11.60 -4.24
CA PRO A 243 6.82 12.33 -4.63
C PRO A 243 8.06 11.88 -3.84
N SER A 244 9.24 12.18 -4.36
CA SER A 244 10.51 11.85 -3.70
C SER A 244 10.61 12.51 -2.31
N THR A 245 10.98 11.71 -1.31
CA THR A 245 11.33 12.18 0.03
C THR A 245 12.72 12.81 0.10
N ALA A 246 13.50 12.77 -0.99
CA ALA A 246 14.79 13.47 -1.11
C ALA A 246 14.63 14.99 -1.27
N THR A 247 13.73 15.59 -0.51
CA THR A 247 13.47 17.04 -0.45
C THR A 247 13.90 17.61 0.90
N ARG A 248 14.01 18.94 0.99
CA ARG A 248 14.49 19.62 2.21
C ARG A 248 13.59 19.29 3.40
N GLY A 249 14.16 18.68 4.44
CA GLY A 249 13.47 18.43 5.71
C GLY A 249 13.17 16.97 6.05
N TYR A 250 13.53 16.00 5.19
CA TYR A 250 13.47 14.58 5.53
C TYR A 250 14.80 14.08 6.12
N PRO A 251 14.79 13.28 7.20
CA PRO A 251 16.00 12.70 7.78
C PRO A 251 16.66 11.67 6.87
N LEU A 252 17.89 11.92 6.41
CA LEU A 252 18.59 11.08 5.44
C LEU A 252 18.94 9.69 6.00
N SER A 253 18.74 8.62 5.24
CA SER A 253 19.13 7.26 5.64
C SER A 253 19.76 6.49 4.48
N ALA A 254 21.02 6.08 4.64
CA ALA A 254 21.72 5.22 3.69
C ALA A 254 21.21 3.78 3.79
N TYR A 255 21.40 2.99 2.72
CA TYR A 255 21.14 1.55 2.74
C TYR A 255 21.88 0.89 3.92
N PRO A 256 21.24 -0.02 4.70
CA PRO A 256 19.92 -0.65 4.50
C PRO A 256 18.74 0.09 5.17
N PHE A 257 18.82 1.42 5.28
CA PHE A 257 17.71 2.30 5.70
C PHE A 257 17.27 2.12 7.16
N ARG A 258 18.21 1.85 8.06
CA ARG A 258 17.93 1.59 9.49
C ARG A 258 18.26 2.74 10.44
N SER A 259 18.96 3.78 9.99
CA SER A 259 19.45 4.85 10.87
C SER A 259 18.38 5.91 11.19
N ASN A 260 17.83 6.56 10.16
CA ASN A 260 16.90 7.69 10.31
C ASN A 260 15.56 7.46 9.61
N TYR A 261 15.30 6.22 9.20
CA TYR A 261 14.09 5.82 8.48
C TYR A 261 13.58 4.51 9.09
N PRO A 262 12.26 4.25 9.17
CA PRO A 262 11.18 5.13 8.77
C PRO A 262 10.65 6.05 9.89
N TYR A 263 10.99 5.79 11.16
CA TYR A 263 10.31 6.43 12.29
C TYR A 263 11.11 7.52 13.01
N SER A 264 12.04 8.17 12.31
CA SER A 264 12.73 9.34 12.86
C SER A 264 11.74 10.44 13.25
N VAL A 265 12.09 11.16 14.31
CA VAL A 265 11.36 12.33 14.84
C VAL A 265 12.23 13.56 14.70
N LYS A 266 11.68 14.70 14.31
CA LYS A 266 12.45 15.96 14.28
C LYS A 266 12.72 16.47 15.70
N ARG A 267 13.91 17.06 15.91
CA ARG A 267 14.48 17.45 17.21
C ARG A 267 13.71 18.50 18.02
N ASP A 268 12.66 19.13 17.48
CA ASP A 268 11.99 20.25 18.14
C ASP A 268 10.56 19.95 18.60
N THR A 269 9.98 18.81 18.16
CA THR A 269 8.71 18.27 18.71
C THR A 269 8.68 16.74 18.52
N THR A 270 8.25 15.99 19.53
CA THR A 270 8.02 14.52 19.42
C THR A 270 6.90 14.12 18.45
N ALA A 271 6.23 15.10 17.82
CA ALA A 271 5.02 14.93 17.00
C ALA A 271 5.26 15.02 15.48
N ASP A 272 6.51 15.14 15.00
CA ASP A 272 6.79 15.18 13.55
C ASP A 272 7.60 13.96 13.12
N GLN A 273 6.91 12.92 12.62
CA GLN A 273 7.47 11.74 11.95
C GLN A 273 7.40 11.93 10.42
N PRO A 274 8.49 12.38 9.76
CA PRO A 274 8.42 12.90 8.39
C PRO A 274 7.99 11.86 7.36
N TYR A 275 8.38 10.59 7.53
CA TYR A 275 7.99 9.53 6.59
C TYR A 275 6.55 9.04 6.83
N VAL A 276 6.12 8.91 8.08
CA VAL A 276 4.76 8.46 8.43
C VAL A 276 3.72 9.48 7.96
N VAL A 277 4.01 10.78 8.06
CA VAL A 277 3.08 11.82 7.60
C VAL A 277 2.83 11.78 6.08
N VAL A 278 3.74 11.21 5.27
CA VAL A 278 3.56 11.13 3.81
C VAL A 278 2.32 10.32 3.45
N GLY A 279 2.23 9.07 3.93
CA GLY A 279 1.07 8.21 3.60
C GLY A 279 -0.25 8.83 4.06
N TYR A 280 -0.26 9.41 5.27
CA TYR A 280 -1.43 10.10 5.81
C TYR A 280 -1.84 11.31 4.95
N ARG A 281 -0.88 12.16 4.58
CA ARG A 281 -1.14 13.35 3.75
C ARG A 281 -1.76 12.98 2.43
N HIS A 282 -1.16 12.04 1.71
CA HIS A 282 -1.66 11.68 0.39
C HIS A 282 -2.99 10.95 0.48
N LEU A 283 -3.10 9.91 1.31
CA LEU A 283 -4.29 9.07 1.36
C LEU A 283 -5.51 9.78 1.96
N LEU A 284 -5.32 10.59 3.00
CA LEU A 284 -6.43 11.02 3.87
C LEU A 284 -6.65 12.54 3.96
N ARG A 285 -5.66 13.39 3.62
CA ARG A 285 -5.72 14.84 3.89
C ARG A 285 -5.56 15.74 2.66
N ASP A 286 -4.39 15.68 2.03
CA ASP A 286 -3.98 16.60 0.97
C ASP A 286 -4.63 16.19 -0.37
N LEU A 287 -4.57 14.91 -0.73
CA LEU A 287 -5.16 14.41 -1.99
C LEU A 287 -6.48 13.66 -1.78
N ASN A 288 -6.79 13.23 -0.55
CA ASN A 288 -8.03 12.52 -0.21
C ASN A 288 -8.29 11.29 -1.10
N LEU A 289 -7.22 10.55 -1.44
CA LEU A 289 -7.29 9.43 -2.39
C LEU A 289 -8.29 8.36 -1.92
N VAL A 290 -8.34 8.08 -0.62
CA VAL A 290 -9.23 7.07 -0.04
C VAL A 290 -10.70 7.47 -0.19
N GLN A 291 -11.01 8.72 0.12
CA GLN A 291 -12.34 9.27 -0.04
C GLN A 291 -12.78 9.21 -1.50
N ALA A 292 -11.92 9.65 -2.41
CA ALA A 292 -12.17 9.60 -3.86
C ALA A 292 -12.38 8.16 -4.36
N GLN A 293 -11.59 7.21 -3.85
CA GLN A 293 -11.73 5.79 -4.17
C GLN A 293 -13.04 5.18 -3.65
N HIS A 294 -13.55 5.67 -2.53
CA HIS A 294 -14.85 5.23 -2.01
C HIS A 294 -16.00 5.75 -2.86
N VAL A 295 -16.01 7.05 -3.18
CA VAL A 295 -17.05 7.69 -4.00
C VAL A 295 -17.08 7.14 -5.42
N SER A 296 -15.98 6.56 -5.90
CA SER A 296 -15.98 5.93 -7.22
C SER A 296 -16.86 4.69 -7.33
N GLY A 297 -17.26 4.08 -6.21
CA GLY A 297 -18.00 2.82 -6.19
C GLY A 297 -17.19 1.62 -6.69
N ARG A 298 -15.90 1.80 -6.96
CA ARG A 298 -14.97 0.77 -7.45
C ARG A 298 -13.94 0.51 -6.35
N PRO A 299 -14.21 -0.29 -5.30
CA PRO A 299 -13.25 -0.46 -4.21
C PRO A 299 -11.96 -1.12 -4.70
N ALA A 300 -10.80 -0.62 -4.28
CA ALA A 300 -9.49 -1.25 -4.45
C ALA A 300 -8.64 -1.00 -3.20
N VAL A 301 -7.74 -1.93 -2.91
CA VAL A 301 -6.72 -1.70 -1.88
C VAL A 301 -5.75 -0.65 -2.42
N VAL A 302 -5.46 0.40 -1.64
CA VAL A 302 -4.46 1.40 -2.03
C VAL A 302 -3.17 1.10 -1.26
N VAL A 303 -2.07 0.88 -1.98
CA VAL A 303 -0.74 0.58 -1.42
C VAL A 303 0.20 1.71 -1.76
N VAL A 304 0.87 2.25 -0.74
CA VAL A 304 1.81 3.37 -0.87
C VAL A 304 3.16 2.98 -0.28
N PRO A 305 4.14 2.53 -1.09
CA PRO A 305 5.50 2.39 -0.61
C PRO A 305 6.11 3.77 -0.35
N ILE A 306 6.55 4.03 0.88
CA ILE A 306 7.16 5.31 1.27
C ILE A 306 8.66 5.12 1.26
N LEU A 307 9.41 5.90 0.49
CA LEU A 307 10.84 5.65 0.34
C LEU A 307 11.71 6.50 1.26
N PRO A 308 12.90 6.01 1.65
CA PRO A 308 13.84 6.79 2.42
C PRO A 308 14.42 7.95 1.59
N ALA A 309 14.66 9.08 2.25
CA ALA A 309 15.48 10.14 1.69
C ALA A 309 16.94 9.68 1.75
N LEU A 310 17.58 9.58 0.60
CA LEU A 310 18.92 9.04 0.49
C LEU A 310 19.97 10.15 0.69
N PRO A 311 21.11 9.87 1.34
CA PRO A 311 22.22 10.81 1.36
C PRO A 311 22.70 11.12 -0.06
N PRO A 312 23.15 12.36 -0.34
CA PRO A 312 23.65 12.70 -1.66
C PRO A 312 24.87 11.85 -2.02
N GLY A 313 25.03 11.53 -3.30
CA GLY A 313 26.17 10.79 -3.83
C GLY A 313 25.76 9.58 -4.68
N LYS A 314 26.55 9.32 -5.72
CA LYS A 314 26.27 8.30 -6.75
C LYS A 314 26.01 6.90 -6.18
N ASP A 315 26.74 6.52 -5.12
CA ASP A 315 26.59 5.21 -4.49
C ASP A 315 25.27 5.03 -3.76
N ASN A 316 24.65 6.11 -3.30
CA ASN A 316 23.34 6.09 -2.67
C ASN A 316 22.22 6.19 -3.70
N GLU A 317 22.38 7.04 -4.72
CA GLU A 317 21.37 7.29 -5.77
C GLU A 317 20.91 6.02 -6.49
N ARG A 318 21.78 5.03 -6.68
CA ARG A 318 21.41 3.72 -7.27
C ARG A 318 20.32 2.97 -6.49
N PHE A 319 20.17 3.25 -5.18
CA PHE A 319 19.15 2.65 -4.33
C PHE A 319 17.80 3.38 -4.40
N ALA A 320 17.73 4.53 -5.08
CA ALA A 320 16.48 5.27 -5.24
C ALA A 320 15.43 4.38 -5.91
N TRP A 321 14.26 4.31 -5.28
CA TRP A 321 13.12 3.54 -5.77
C TRP A 321 13.29 2.01 -5.81
N GLN A 322 14.40 1.47 -5.32
CA GLN A 322 14.59 0.02 -5.26
C GLN A 322 13.91 -0.58 -4.02
N PRO A 323 13.38 -1.82 -4.11
CA PRO A 323 13.25 -2.65 -5.31
C PRO A 323 11.99 -2.33 -6.16
N PHE A 324 11.15 -1.39 -5.71
CA PHE A 324 9.81 -1.14 -6.24
C PHE A 324 9.75 -0.41 -7.59
N ASN A 325 10.88 -0.05 -8.19
CA ASN A 325 10.96 0.44 -9.57
C ASN A 325 11.20 -0.69 -10.59
N SER A 326 10.99 -1.95 -10.17
CA SER A 326 10.96 -3.13 -11.05
C SER A 326 9.61 -3.83 -10.95
N GLN A 327 9.21 -4.53 -12.02
CA GLN A 327 7.97 -5.31 -12.03
C GLN A 327 8.02 -6.45 -11.00
N GLU A 328 9.14 -7.18 -10.92
CA GLU A 328 9.37 -8.20 -9.88
C GLU A 328 9.18 -7.61 -8.47
N GLY A 329 9.85 -6.50 -8.15
CA GLY A 329 9.80 -5.90 -6.82
C GLY A 329 8.42 -5.34 -6.45
N THR A 330 7.73 -4.72 -7.41
CA THR A 330 6.36 -4.23 -7.21
C THR A 330 5.40 -5.38 -7.00
N HIS A 331 5.47 -6.42 -7.85
CA HIS A 331 4.61 -7.57 -7.73
C HIS A 331 4.73 -8.26 -6.37
N ARG A 332 5.96 -8.47 -5.90
CA ARG A 332 6.20 -9.08 -4.58
C ARG A 332 5.54 -8.26 -3.48
N LEU A 333 5.74 -6.94 -3.48
CA LEU A 333 5.12 -6.06 -2.48
C LEU A 333 3.59 -6.19 -2.47
N LEU A 334 2.95 -6.06 -3.63
CA LEU A 334 1.48 -6.07 -3.71
C LEU A 334 0.91 -7.43 -3.32
N LEU A 335 1.57 -8.52 -3.72
CA LEU A 335 1.19 -9.87 -3.33
C LEU A 335 1.30 -10.04 -1.81
N GLU A 336 2.41 -9.64 -1.19
CA GLU A 336 2.60 -9.72 0.26
C GLU A 336 1.55 -8.90 1.03
N VAL A 337 1.20 -7.70 0.56
CA VAL A 337 0.10 -6.93 1.15
C VAL A 337 -1.22 -7.70 1.05
N VAL A 338 -1.57 -8.23 -0.11
CA VAL A 338 -2.80 -9.02 -0.31
C VAL A 338 -2.83 -10.25 0.60
N ARG A 339 -1.71 -10.96 0.73
CA ARG A 339 -1.56 -12.12 1.62
C ARG A 339 -1.70 -11.75 3.09
N PHE A 340 -1.08 -10.64 3.50
CA PHE A 340 -1.23 -10.08 4.84
C PHE A 340 -2.71 -9.76 5.12
N LEU A 341 -3.39 -9.03 4.23
CA LEU A 341 -4.81 -8.73 4.39
C LEU A 341 -5.65 -10.02 4.51
N HIS A 342 -5.42 -11.01 3.65
CA HIS A 342 -6.12 -12.30 3.68
C HIS A 342 -5.94 -13.02 5.01
N ARG A 343 -4.69 -13.08 5.52
CA ARG A 343 -4.35 -13.73 6.80
C ARG A 343 -5.20 -13.22 7.95
N PHE A 344 -5.40 -11.91 7.99
CA PHE A 344 -6.19 -11.23 9.03
C PHE A 344 -7.68 -11.12 8.71
N GLY A 345 -8.13 -11.81 7.66
CA GLY A 345 -9.53 -12.07 7.38
C GLY A 345 -10.14 -11.21 6.28
N TYR A 346 -9.35 -10.42 5.55
CA TYR A 346 -9.87 -9.54 4.50
C TYR A 346 -10.58 -10.32 3.40
N GLY A 347 -11.80 -9.88 3.07
CA GLY A 347 -12.68 -10.57 2.14
C GLY A 347 -13.48 -11.75 2.74
N GLY A 348 -13.39 -11.99 4.06
CA GLY A 348 -14.24 -12.96 4.76
C GLY A 348 -15.61 -12.41 5.19
N SER A 349 -16.57 -13.30 5.45
CA SER A 349 -17.85 -12.93 6.05
C SER A 349 -17.70 -12.50 7.51
N GLY A 350 -18.26 -11.34 7.88
CA GLY A 350 -18.27 -10.84 9.25
C GLY A 350 -16.96 -10.20 9.76
N THR A 351 -15.96 -10.02 8.88
CA THR A 351 -14.73 -9.28 9.17
C THR A 351 -14.84 -7.86 8.63
N ASP A 352 -15.06 -6.89 9.53
CA ASP A 352 -15.04 -5.48 9.20
C ASP A 352 -13.66 -4.88 9.50
N PHE A 353 -13.04 -4.33 8.46
CA PHE A 353 -11.74 -3.66 8.52
C PHE A 353 -11.85 -2.23 9.02
N SER A 354 -13.06 -1.71 9.30
CA SER A 354 -13.26 -0.43 9.96
C SER A 354 -12.49 -0.31 11.29
N ARG A 355 -12.41 -1.41 12.05
CA ARG A 355 -11.66 -1.48 13.31
C ARG A 355 -10.14 -1.55 13.11
N TRP A 356 -9.69 -1.62 11.87
CA TRP A 356 -8.28 -1.71 11.51
C TRP A 356 -7.66 -0.34 11.30
N GLN A 357 -6.54 -0.14 11.98
CA GLN A 357 -5.88 1.11 12.36
C GLN A 357 -6.18 2.35 11.50
N GLY A 358 -7.34 2.93 11.74
CA GLY A 358 -7.53 4.35 11.51
C GLY A 358 -8.98 4.78 11.60
N SER A 359 -9.90 4.03 11.00
CA SER A 359 -11.25 4.54 10.79
C SER A 359 -12.13 4.59 12.06
N THR A 360 -11.81 3.78 13.09
CA THR A 360 -12.55 3.79 14.37
C THR A 360 -11.66 3.60 15.60
N ALA A 361 -10.34 3.66 15.48
CA ALA A 361 -9.48 3.54 16.65
C ALA A 361 -9.76 4.74 17.56
N PRO A 362 -10.26 4.55 18.80
CA PRO A 362 -10.45 5.67 19.72
C PRO A 362 -9.13 6.41 19.85
N VAL A 363 -9.16 7.74 19.86
CA VAL A 363 -8.01 8.55 20.26
C VAL A 363 -7.59 8.05 21.64
N GLY A 364 -6.56 7.22 21.71
CA GLY A 364 -6.13 6.62 22.95
C GLY A 364 -5.84 5.14 22.99
N LEU A 365 -6.50 4.40 22.12
CA LEU A 365 -6.50 2.95 22.17
C LEU A 365 -6.01 2.43 20.83
N LEU A 366 -4.88 1.75 20.87
CA LEU A 366 -4.46 0.90 19.78
C LEU A 366 -5.41 -0.29 19.75
N PRO A 367 -6.22 -0.49 18.69
CA PRO A 367 -6.85 -1.78 18.53
C PRO A 367 -5.71 -2.81 18.44
N PRO A 368 -5.76 -3.90 19.23
CA PRO A 368 -4.85 -5.00 19.01
C PRO A 368 -4.96 -5.43 17.54
N LEU A 369 -3.89 -6.00 16.98
CA LEU A 369 -4.05 -6.75 15.75
C LEU A 369 -5.24 -7.71 15.95
N PRO A 370 -6.19 -7.75 15.01
CA PRO A 370 -7.29 -8.68 15.05
C PRO A 370 -6.64 -10.04 15.04
N THR A 371 -6.87 -10.79 16.09
CA THR A 371 -6.88 -12.23 15.97
C THR A 371 -7.88 -12.57 14.87
N ALA A 372 -7.54 -13.49 13.96
CA ALA A 372 -8.50 -13.89 12.95
C ALA A 372 -9.76 -14.34 13.69
N ARG A 373 -10.84 -13.56 13.56
CA ARG A 373 -12.03 -13.66 14.42
C ARG A 373 -12.73 -15.01 14.36
N ARG A 374 -12.33 -15.89 13.42
CA ARG A 374 -12.87 -17.23 13.26
C ARG A 374 -11.72 -18.17 12.92
N ALA A 375 -11.44 -19.08 13.86
CA ALA A 375 -10.74 -20.30 13.52
C ALA A 375 -11.61 -21.07 12.52
N GLY A 376 -11.03 -21.45 11.38
CA GLY A 376 -11.73 -22.21 10.34
C GLY A 376 -11.31 -23.66 10.36
N SER A 377 -12.19 -24.57 9.94
CA SER A 377 -11.86 -25.98 9.68
C SER A 377 -11.75 -26.30 8.19
N VAL A 378 -11.99 -25.30 7.33
CA VAL A 378 -11.95 -25.42 5.88
C VAL A 378 -10.84 -24.51 5.34
N PRO A 379 -9.90 -25.05 4.54
CA PRO A 379 -8.89 -24.23 3.87
C PRO A 379 -9.54 -23.13 3.04
N THR A 380 -9.16 -21.88 3.32
CA THR A 380 -9.51 -20.74 2.47
C THR A 380 -8.29 -20.44 1.61
N PRO A 381 -8.36 -20.59 0.28
CA PRO A 381 -7.23 -20.28 -0.57
C PRO A 381 -6.90 -18.79 -0.46
N PRO A 382 -5.61 -18.43 -0.42
CA PRO A 382 -5.25 -17.04 -0.25
C PRO A 382 -5.64 -16.23 -1.50
N SER A 383 -6.17 -15.03 -1.28
CA SER A 383 -6.73 -14.19 -2.34
C SER A 383 -5.69 -13.88 -3.42
N ALA A 384 -6.05 -14.05 -4.68
CA ALA A 384 -5.21 -13.66 -5.81
C ALA A 384 -5.06 -12.13 -5.89
N LEU A 385 -3.95 -11.69 -6.49
CA LEU A 385 -3.80 -10.31 -6.92
C LEU A 385 -4.67 -10.09 -8.16
N GLY A 386 -5.66 -9.21 -8.05
CA GLY A 386 -6.56 -8.83 -9.14
C GLY A 386 -5.95 -7.73 -10.01
N SER A 387 -6.80 -6.85 -10.57
CA SER A 387 -6.32 -5.79 -11.46
C SER A 387 -5.42 -4.80 -10.71
N VAL A 388 -4.24 -4.54 -11.27
CA VAL A 388 -3.28 -3.57 -10.74
C VAL A 388 -3.33 -2.27 -11.54
N THR A 389 -3.46 -1.17 -10.80
CA THR A 389 -3.25 0.19 -11.28
C THR A 389 -1.94 0.71 -10.71
N VAL A 390 -1.04 1.20 -11.57
CA VAL A 390 0.17 1.93 -11.16
C VAL A 390 -0.10 3.42 -11.31
N CYS A 391 0.15 4.17 -10.24
CA CYS A 391 -0.16 5.59 -10.17
C CYS A 391 1.01 6.37 -9.56
N GLY A 392 1.25 7.59 -10.01
CA GLY A 392 2.22 8.50 -9.39
C GLY A 392 1.85 9.97 -9.52
N PHE A 393 2.47 10.79 -8.68
CA PHE A 393 2.30 12.25 -8.64
C PHE A 393 3.67 12.95 -8.55
N SER A 394 3.83 14.07 -9.26
CA SER A 394 5.04 14.89 -9.20
C SER A 394 6.31 14.08 -9.55
N SER A 395 7.37 14.20 -8.75
CA SER A 395 8.64 13.46 -8.92
C SER A 395 8.54 11.93 -8.75
N ALA A 396 7.35 11.37 -8.46
CA ALA A 396 7.14 9.91 -8.42
C ALA A 396 7.46 9.22 -9.76
N ILE A 397 7.45 9.95 -10.88
CA ILE A 397 7.84 9.45 -12.21
C ILE A 397 9.20 8.75 -12.17
N MET A 398 10.15 9.22 -11.33
CA MET A 398 11.46 8.59 -11.17
C MET A 398 11.38 7.13 -10.66
N GLY A 399 10.33 6.80 -9.91
CA GLY A 399 10.07 5.45 -9.40
C GLY A 399 9.22 4.61 -10.34
N ILE A 400 8.18 5.19 -10.94
CA ILE A 400 7.22 4.43 -11.74
C ILE A 400 7.61 4.28 -13.20
N PHE A 401 8.28 5.27 -13.81
CA PHE A 401 8.70 5.19 -15.21
C PHE A 401 9.53 3.93 -15.53
N PRO A 402 10.50 3.54 -14.67
CA PRO A 402 11.23 2.30 -14.89
C PRO A 402 10.34 1.06 -15.01
N LEU A 403 9.16 1.00 -14.38
CA LEU A 403 8.27 -0.17 -14.45
C LEU A 403 7.81 -0.50 -15.88
N LEU A 404 7.75 0.50 -16.77
CA LEU A 404 7.39 0.31 -18.18
C LEU A 404 8.42 -0.54 -18.94
N THR A 405 9.64 -0.69 -18.44
CA THR A 405 10.72 -1.41 -19.14
C THR A 405 11.52 -2.38 -18.26
N ARG A 406 11.60 -2.12 -16.96
CA ARG A 406 12.39 -2.89 -16.00
C ARG A 406 11.58 -4.02 -15.39
N LYS A 407 11.70 -5.20 -15.99
CA LYS A 407 11.10 -6.43 -15.45
C LYS A 407 11.74 -6.83 -14.13
N GLU A 408 13.07 -6.87 -14.11
CA GLU A 408 13.84 -7.47 -13.02
C GLU A 408 14.44 -6.46 -12.04
N ILE A 409 14.69 -6.89 -10.81
CA ILE A 409 15.42 -6.10 -9.81
C ILE A 409 16.85 -5.81 -10.31
N SER A 410 17.24 -4.53 -10.34
CA SER A 410 18.54 -4.12 -10.91
C SER A 410 19.72 -4.22 -9.94
N LEU A 411 19.47 -4.40 -8.64
CA LEU A 411 20.50 -4.55 -7.61
C LEU A 411 20.32 -5.87 -6.83
N PRO A 412 20.41 -7.05 -7.50
CA PRO A 412 20.09 -8.35 -6.90
C PRO A 412 20.99 -8.73 -5.71
N HIS A 413 22.18 -8.15 -5.59
CA HIS A 413 23.06 -8.37 -4.42
C HIS A 413 22.55 -7.68 -3.15
N HIS A 414 21.80 -6.57 -3.29
CA HIS A 414 21.24 -5.81 -2.16
C HIS A 414 19.76 -6.13 -1.95
N PHE A 415 19.06 -6.52 -3.03
CA PHE A 415 17.68 -6.97 -3.00
C PHE A 415 17.59 -8.34 -3.68
N PRO A 416 17.98 -9.43 -2.99
CA PRO A 416 17.96 -10.77 -3.56
C PRO A 416 16.57 -11.15 -4.09
N ARG A 417 16.49 -11.66 -5.31
CA ARG A 417 15.20 -11.98 -5.97
C ARG A 417 14.37 -13.02 -5.22
N HIS A 418 15.00 -13.93 -4.47
CA HIS A 418 14.24 -14.89 -3.67
C HIS A 418 13.52 -14.23 -2.47
N LEU A 419 13.96 -13.04 -2.03
CA LEU A 419 13.33 -12.26 -0.95
C LEU A 419 12.44 -11.15 -1.47
N PHE A 420 12.92 -10.42 -2.48
CA PHE A 420 12.30 -9.19 -2.97
C PHE A 420 11.66 -9.34 -4.35
N GLY A 421 11.96 -10.42 -5.08
CA GLY A 421 11.52 -10.63 -6.45
C GLY A 421 10.21 -11.41 -6.52
N GLY A 422 9.23 -10.79 -7.17
CA GLY A 422 8.00 -11.41 -7.62
C GLY A 422 8.17 -12.07 -8.98
N ASP A 423 7.04 -12.36 -9.64
CA ASP A 423 6.98 -12.77 -11.04
C ASP A 423 6.58 -11.59 -11.94
N ALA A 424 7.49 -11.10 -12.79
CA ALA A 424 7.21 -9.98 -13.69
C ALA A 424 6.13 -10.30 -14.75
N ALA A 425 6.04 -11.55 -15.22
CA ALA A 425 5.03 -11.95 -16.20
C ALA A 425 3.64 -12.00 -15.56
N ALA A 426 3.54 -12.53 -14.34
CA ALA A 426 2.29 -12.50 -13.57
C ALA A 426 1.85 -11.06 -13.26
N PHE A 427 2.79 -10.15 -12.99
CA PHE A 427 2.49 -8.73 -12.81
C PHE A 427 1.98 -8.08 -14.09
N ASP A 428 2.69 -8.27 -15.20
CA ASP A 428 2.32 -7.72 -16.51
C ASP A 428 0.93 -8.21 -16.95
N ALA A 429 0.57 -9.45 -16.60
CA ALA A 429 -0.73 -10.05 -16.86
C ALA A 429 -1.88 -9.43 -16.04
N VAL A 430 -1.60 -8.79 -14.89
CA VAL A 430 -2.62 -8.12 -14.06
C VAL A 430 -2.52 -6.59 -14.08
N TRP A 431 -1.46 -6.04 -14.68
CA TRP A 431 -1.28 -4.60 -14.80
C TRP A 431 -2.18 -4.00 -15.88
N ARG A 432 -3.31 -3.42 -15.43
CA ARG A 432 -4.35 -2.87 -16.31
C ARG A 432 -4.27 -1.38 -16.52
N GLU A 433 -3.85 -0.61 -15.51
CA GLU A 433 -3.96 0.86 -15.60
C GLU A 433 -2.67 1.60 -15.23
N TRP A 434 -2.42 2.70 -15.94
CA TRP A 434 -1.39 3.70 -15.68
C TRP A 434 -2.01 5.07 -15.42
N TRP A 435 -1.80 5.62 -14.24
CA TRP A 435 -2.32 6.94 -13.85
C TRP A 435 -1.17 7.93 -13.61
N ASP A 436 -1.07 8.89 -14.51
CA ASP A 436 -0.20 10.05 -14.42
C ASP A 436 -1.01 11.20 -13.82
N LEU A 437 -0.76 11.46 -12.54
CA LEU A 437 -1.44 12.49 -11.78
C LEU A 437 -0.49 13.66 -11.61
N ASP A 438 -0.25 14.43 -12.67
CA ASP A 438 0.59 15.62 -12.70
C ASP A 438 2.06 15.30 -12.41
N LEU A 439 2.62 14.34 -13.16
CA LEU A 439 4.02 13.93 -13.03
C LEU A 439 4.98 15.04 -13.50
N GLU A 440 6.09 15.22 -12.78
CA GLU A 440 7.11 16.22 -13.12
C GLU A 440 8.00 15.71 -14.26
N LEU A 441 7.67 16.04 -15.50
CA LEU A 441 8.41 15.59 -16.70
C LEU A 441 9.57 16.52 -17.11
N LYS A 442 10.03 17.39 -16.20
CA LYS A 442 11.20 18.25 -16.43
C LYS A 442 12.46 17.38 -16.43
N ALA A 443 13.11 17.27 -17.58
CA ALA A 443 14.23 16.36 -17.78
C ALA A 443 15.44 16.73 -16.89
N GLU A 444 15.61 18.01 -16.56
CA GLU A 444 16.67 18.51 -15.68
C GLU A 444 16.47 18.04 -14.23
N ALA A 445 15.22 17.90 -13.79
CA ALA A 445 14.88 17.48 -12.44
C ALA A 445 14.85 15.95 -12.29
N THR A 446 14.36 15.24 -13.32
CA THR A 446 14.08 13.79 -13.22
C THR A 446 15.01 12.91 -14.03
N GLY A 447 15.78 13.47 -14.97
CA GLY A 447 16.56 12.72 -15.95
C GLY A 447 15.71 12.03 -17.03
N ILE A 448 14.39 12.24 -17.04
CA ILE A 448 13.45 11.58 -17.94
C ILE A 448 12.97 12.59 -18.99
N LYS A 449 13.24 12.32 -20.26
CA LYS A 449 12.71 13.14 -21.35
C LYS A 449 11.24 12.79 -21.60
N ALA A 450 10.40 13.80 -21.78
CA ALA A 450 8.97 13.60 -22.08
C ALA A 450 8.72 12.65 -23.26
N ALA A 451 9.51 12.76 -24.34
CA ALA A 451 9.41 11.87 -25.50
C ALA A 451 9.80 10.40 -25.19
N ASP A 452 10.74 10.18 -24.26
CA ASP A 452 11.09 8.82 -23.82
C ASP A 452 9.99 8.23 -22.94
N TYR A 453 9.43 9.04 -22.04
CA TYR A 453 8.26 8.68 -21.24
C TYR A 453 7.08 8.26 -22.12
N GLU A 454 6.68 9.15 -23.03
CA GLU A 454 5.56 8.93 -23.95
C GLU A 454 5.76 7.66 -24.80
N ARG A 455 6.96 7.47 -25.36
CA ARG A 455 7.26 6.28 -26.19
C ARG A 455 7.08 4.98 -25.41
N GLN A 456 7.55 4.90 -24.16
CA GLN A 456 7.42 3.67 -23.38
C GLN A 456 5.99 3.47 -22.87
N LEU A 457 5.29 4.55 -22.51
CA LEU A 457 3.89 4.48 -22.12
C LEU A 457 3.01 3.94 -23.26
N LEU A 458 3.23 4.43 -24.48
CA LEU A 458 2.52 3.98 -25.67
C LEU A 458 2.81 2.53 -26.03
N ARG A 459 4.06 2.08 -25.87
CA ARG A 459 4.41 0.66 -26.05
C ARG A 459 3.67 -0.21 -25.06
N TRP A 460 3.74 0.13 -23.77
CA TRP A 460 3.00 -0.59 -22.74
C TRP A 460 1.49 -0.60 -23.05
N PHE A 461 0.91 0.54 -23.44
CA PHE A 461 -0.51 0.62 -23.77
C PHE A 461 -0.91 -0.23 -24.99
N ALA A 462 -0.04 -0.32 -26.00
CA ALA A 462 -0.27 -1.11 -27.22
C ALA A 462 -0.13 -2.63 -27.00
N ASP A 463 0.72 -3.05 -26.06
CA ASP A 463 0.98 -4.47 -25.77
C ASP A 463 -0.22 -5.21 -25.13
N GLY A 464 -1.23 -4.49 -24.63
CA GLY A 464 -2.39 -5.06 -23.96
C GLY A 464 -3.74 -4.54 -24.46
N ASN A 465 -4.63 -5.44 -24.84
CA ASN A 465 -5.97 -5.09 -25.35
C ASN A 465 -6.89 -4.47 -24.28
N ASP A 466 -6.61 -4.67 -23.00
CA ASP A 466 -7.41 -4.17 -21.88
C ASP A 466 -6.68 -3.10 -21.04
N ARG A 467 -5.48 -2.68 -21.47
CA ARG A 467 -4.71 -1.64 -20.79
C ARG A 467 -5.37 -0.28 -20.95
N ARG A 468 -5.22 0.54 -19.90
CA ARG A 468 -5.77 1.90 -19.83
C ARG A 468 -4.74 2.89 -19.34
N MET A 469 -4.74 4.09 -19.90
CA MET A 469 -3.88 5.18 -19.44
C MET A 469 -4.69 6.44 -19.16
N ARG A 470 -4.40 7.10 -18.05
CA ARG A 470 -5.06 8.33 -17.62
C ARG A 470 -4.00 9.36 -17.28
N LEU A 471 -4.03 10.50 -17.96
CA LEU A 471 -3.06 11.58 -17.76
C LEU A 471 -3.79 12.84 -17.32
N TYR A 472 -3.36 13.46 -16.23
CA TYR A 472 -3.92 14.71 -15.74
C TYR A 472 -2.78 15.63 -15.40
N HIS A 473 -2.66 16.75 -16.10
CA HIS A 473 -1.57 17.71 -15.88
C HIS A 473 -2.11 19.12 -15.78
N CYS A 474 -1.31 20.01 -15.21
CA CYS A 474 -1.59 21.44 -15.22
C CYS A 474 -0.41 22.26 -15.75
N ASP A 475 -0.68 23.49 -16.16
CA ASP A 475 0.36 24.44 -16.60
C ASP A 475 1.39 24.77 -15.50
N HIS A 476 1.09 24.55 -14.22
CA HIS A 476 2.07 24.72 -13.14
C HIS A 476 3.28 23.78 -13.30
N THR A 477 3.05 22.55 -13.75
CA THR A 477 4.10 21.53 -13.95
C THR A 477 4.62 21.54 -15.38
N MET A 478 3.73 21.68 -16.37
CA MET A 478 4.08 21.66 -17.79
C MET A 478 4.65 22.99 -18.32
N GLY A 479 4.43 24.10 -17.61
CA GLY A 479 4.72 25.44 -18.10
C GLY A 479 3.87 25.81 -19.32
N ASP A 480 4.42 26.65 -20.18
CA ASP A 480 3.73 27.18 -21.37
C ASP A 480 3.78 26.25 -22.59
N THR A 481 4.29 25.02 -22.44
CA THR A 481 4.39 24.07 -23.56
C THR A 481 2.99 23.54 -23.89
N PRO A 482 2.51 23.67 -25.16
CA PRO A 482 1.24 23.08 -25.56
C PRO A 482 1.22 21.55 -25.32
N PRO A 483 0.14 20.99 -24.75
CA PRO A 483 0.03 19.55 -24.52
C PRO A 483 0.31 18.71 -25.77
N ALA A 484 -0.27 19.06 -26.93
CA ALA A 484 -0.02 18.35 -28.19
C ALA A 484 1.45 18.39 -28.66
N ARG A 485 2.26 19.33 -28.16
CA ARG A 485 3.71 19.39 -28.43
C ARG A 485 4.51 18.55 -27.43
N GLN A 486 4.12 18.57 -26.16
CA GLN A 486 4.78 17.80 -25.10
C GLN A 486 4.50 16.30 -25.23
N PHE A 487 3.29 15.95 -25.66
CA PHE A 487 2.80 14.59 -25.86
C PHE A 487 2.36 14.39 -27.31
N ALA A 488 3.33 14.54 -28.22
CA ALA A 488 3.05 14.55 -29.66
C ALA A 488 2.58 13.18 -30.19
N ALA A 489 3.10 12.08 -29.66
CA ALA A 489 2.70 10.75 -30.12
C ALA A 489 1.32 10.35 -29.57
N LEU A 490 0.98 10.72 -28.34
CA LEU A 490 -0.35 10.55 -27.74
C LEU A 490 -1.39 11.40 -28.47
N ALA A 491 -1.05 12.65 -28.81
CA ALA A 491 -1.91 13.50 -29.63
C ALA A 491 -2.17 12.93 -31.04
N GLY A 492 -1.30 12.04 -31.53
CA GLY A 492 -1.50 11.31 -32.80
C GLY A 492 -2.47 10.13 -32.70
N LEU A 493 -2.84 9.68 -31.49
CA LEU A 493 -3.81 8.59 -31.33
C LEU A 493 -5.23 9.06 -31.66
N PRO A 494 -6.14 8.17 -32.12
CA PRO A 494 -7.54 8.50 -32.28
C PRO A 494 -8.15 8.97 -30.96
N HIS A 495 -8.64 10.21 -30.94
CA HIS A 495 -9.33 10.79 -29.80
C HIS A 495 -10.31 11.87 -30.23
N LYS A 496 -11.29 12.12 -29.37
CA LYS A 496 -12.11 13.32 -29.40
C LYS A 496 -11.39 14.38 -28.58
N ALA A 497 -11.04 15.48 -29.25
CA ALA A 497 -10.53 16.67 -28.59
C ALA A 497 -11.72 17.55 -28.15
N GLY A 498 -11.77 17.89 -26.87
CA GLY A 498 -12.62 18.97 -26.38
C GLY A 498 -11.81 20.23 -26.26
N SER A 499 -12.17 21.29 -26.99
CA SER A 499 -11.67 22.64 -26.72
C SER A 499 -12.76 23.42 -25.99
N LEU A 500 -12.44 23.88 -24.79
CA LEU A 500 -13.33 24.70 -23.97
C LEU A 500 -12.52 25.86 -23.36
N PRO A 501 -13.15 27.02 -23.11
CA PRO A 501 -12.47 28.12 -22.43
C PRO A 501 -11.84 27.65 -21.11
N GLY A 502 -10.58 28.00 -20.84
CA GLY A 502 -9.89 27.66 -19.58
C GLY A 502 -9.28 26.24 -19.49
N LEU A 503 -9.70 25.27 -20.31
CA LEU A 503 -8.89 24.07 -20.55
C LEU A 503 -7.73 24.42 -21.49
N SER A 504 -6.57 23.79 -21.30
CA SER A 504 -5.56 23.78 -22.35
C SER A 504 -6.02 22.82 -23.44
N GLU A 505 -6.22 21.54 -23.09
CA GLU A 505 -6.72 20.49 -23.97
C GLU A 505 -7.36 19.35 -23.15
N ALA A 506 -8.36 18.65 -23.69
CA ALA A 506 -8.87 17.39 -23.14
C ALA A 506 -9.05 16.36 -24.26
N TRP A 507 -8.52 15.16 -24.06
CA TRP A 507 -8.47 14.09 -25.05
C TRP A 507 -9.14 12.83 -24.50
N HIS A 508 -10.05 12.27 -25.28
CA HIS A 508 -10.74 11.03 -24.92
C HIS A 508 -10.73 10.06 -26.09
N SER A 509 -10.21 8.85 -25.87
CA SER A 509 -10.42 7.75 -26.81
C SER A 509 -11.90 7.40 -26.94
N GLU A 510 -12.33 6.96 -28.12
CA GLU A 510 -13.71 6.53 -28.34
C GLU A 510 -14.09 5.27 -27.55
N ASP A 511 -13.13 4.36 -27.37
CA ASP A 511 -13.27 3.12 -26.59
C ASP A 511 -13.14 3.35 -25.07
N GLY A 512 -12.84 4.58 -24.65
CA GLY A 512 -12.63 4.96 -23.26
C GLY A 512 -11.38 4.35 -22.62
N ARG A 513 -10.49 3.68 -23.37
CA ARG A 513 -9.26 3.08 -22.80
C ARG A 513 -8.23 4.13 -22.40
N TRP A 514 -8.25 5.32 -22.98
CA TRP A 514 -7.38 6.39 -22.55
C TRP A 514 -8.04 7.77 -22.45
N THR A 515 -7.52 8.57 -21.52
CA THR A 515 -7.98 9.94 -21.29
C THR A 515 -6.81 10.81 -20.89
N ALA A 516 -6.74 12.02 -21.43
CA ALA A 516 -5.80 13.03 -20.99
C ALA A 516 -6.54 14.35 -20.73
N ALA A 517 -6.23 15.04 -19.65
CA ALA A 517 -6.76 16.36 -19.36
C ALA A 517 -5.66 17.31 -18.91
N PHE A 518 -5.58 18.45 -19.57
CA PHE A 518 -4.54 19.46 -19.39
C PHE A 518 -5.19 20.77 -18.96
N TYR A 519 -5.06 21.08 -17.67
CA TYR A 519 -5.76 22.21 -17.06
C TYR A 519 -4.87 23.46 -17.02
N ARG A 520 -5.45 24.63 -17.26
CA ARG A 520 -4.77 25.90 -16.95
C ARG A 520 -4.97 26.27 -15.49
N ALA A 521 -4.01 26.96 -14.88
CA ALA A 521 -4.07 27.43 -13.50
C ALA A 521 -5.33 28.25 -13.21
N GLY A 522 -5.78 29.07 -14.17
CA GLY A 522 -7.01 29.86 -14.04
C GLY A 522 -8.27 29.01 -13.91
N LEU A 523 -8.32 27.83 -14.55
CA LEU A 523 -9.45 26.91 -14.43
C LEU A 523 -9.46 26.21 -13.06
N LEU A 524 -8.27 25.95 -12.51
CA LEU A 524 -8.06 25.27 -11.22
C LEU A 524 -8.05 26.22 -10.02
N ARG A 525 -8.35 27.51 -10.22
CA ARG A 525 -8.51 28.49 -9.14
C ARG A 525 -9.93 29.03 -9.10
N ALA A 526 -10.43 29.29 -7.90
CA ALA A 526 -11.76 29.84 -7.69
C ALA A 526 -11.69 31.14 -6.88
N ARG A 527 -12.70 31.99 -7.07
CA ARG A 527 -12.92 33.16 -6.21
C ARG A 527 -13.45 32.73 -4.86
N THR A 528 -14.30 31.70 -4.86
CA THR A 528 -14.92 31.13 -3.66
C THR A 528 -14.77 29.61 -3.63
N ARG A 529 -14.76 29.02 -2.44
CA ARG A 529 -14.82 27.56 -2.28
C ARG A 529 -15.88 27.17 -1.26
N PRO A 530 -16.70 26.15 -1.53
CA PRO A 530 -17.66 25.66 -0.56
C PRO A 530 -16.93 25.08 0.65
N ALA A 531 -17.39 25.44 1.85
CA ALA A 531 -16.86 24.89 3.09
C ALA A 531 -17.19 23.39 3.20
N GLY A 532 -16.25 22.60 3.73
CA GLY A 532 -16.47 21.17 4.01
C GLY A 532 -16.52 20.25 2.79
N VAL A 533 -16.16 20.73 1.59
CA VAL A 533 -16.08 19.92 0.36
C VAL A 533 -14.63 19.58 0.04
N LEU A 534 -14.35 18.29 -0.16
CA LEU A 534 -13.04 17.76 -0.53
C LEU A 534 -13.04 17.18 -1.96
N PRO A 535 -11.91 17.27 -2.70
CA PRO A 535 -10.70 18.02 -2.35
C PRO A 535 -10.95 19.53 -2.33
N LEU A 536 -10.15 20.25 -1.53
CA LEU A 536 -10.28 21.70 -1.39
C LEU A 536 -9.92 22.38 -2.71
N PHE A 537 -10.86 23.15 -3.27
CA PHE A 537 -10.61 23.93 -4.47
C PHE A 537 -9.63 25.09 -4.14
N PRO A 538 -8.52 25.27 -4.90
CA PRO A 538 -7.58 26.37 -4.69
C PRO A 538 -8.24 27.74 -4.89
N LEU A 539 -8.01 28.67 -3.95
CA LEU A 539 -8.44 30.06 -4.09
C LEU A 539 -7.42 30.92 -4.86
N GLU A 540 -7.92 31.84 -5.69
CA GLU A 540 -7.10 32.78 -6.47
C GLU A 540 -6.15 33.62 -5.60
N ALA A 541 -6.63 34.06 -4.43
CA ALA A 541 -5.92 35.01 -3.58
C ALA A 541 -4.89 34.39 -2.62
N ALA A 542 -4.88 33.08 -2.42
CA ALA A 542 -4.13 32.46 -1.31
C ALA A 542 -3.43 31.13 -1.65
N ASP A 543 -3.95 30.35 -2.61
CA ASP A 543 -3.64 28.92 -2.71
C ASP A 543 -2.92 28.55 -4.03
N ALA A 544 -2.09 29.44 -4.56
CA ALA A 544 -1.40 29.20 -5.83
C ALA A 544 -0.61 27.87 -5.85
N GLY A 545 -0.01 27.48 -4.72
CA GLY A 545 0.73 26.22 -4.57
C GLY A 545 -0.15 24.96 -4.41
N LEU A 546 -1.47 25.11 -4.27
CA LEU A 546 -2.39 23.97 -4.19
C LEU A 546 -2.86 23.47 -5.56
N ILE A 547 -2.55 24.18 -6.66
CA ILE A 547 -2.93 23.73 -8.00
C ILE A 547 -2.35 22.35 -8.31
N HIS A 548 -1.05 22.15 -8.06
CA HIS A 548 -0.35 20.89 -8.32
C HIS A 548 -1.00 19.69 -7.61
N PRO A 549 -1.16 19.69 -6.26
CA PRO A 549 -1.85 18.60 -5.58
C PRO A 549 -3.36 18.53 -5.92
N PHE A 550 -4.01 19.65 -6.24
CA PHE A 550 -5.41 19.63 -6.64
C PHE A 550 -5.64 18.92 -7.99
N THR A 551 -4.76 19.15 -8.98
CA THR A 551 -4.76 18.39 -10.25
C THR A 551 -4.66 16.89 -10.00
N ALA A 552 -3.77 16.48 -9.11
CA ALA A 552 -3.62 15.07 -8.76
C ALA A 552 -4.86 14.50 -8.06
N ALA A 553 -5.48 15.25 -7.15
CA ALA A 553 -6.71 14.83 -6.47
C ALA A 553 -7.91 14.71 -7.45
N LEU A 554 -8.07 15.68 -8.35
CA LEU A 554 -9.06 15.63 -9.43
C LEU A 554 -8.85 14.42 -10.34
N GLY A 555 -7.61 14.23 -10.80
CA GLY A 555 -7.22 13.15 -11.70
C GLY A 555 -7.44 11.77 -11.07
N PHE A 556 -7.06 11.59 -9.81
CA PHE A 556 -7.31 10.35 -9.08
C PHE A 556 -8.81 10.05 -8.99
N GLY A 557 -9.62 11.03 -8.54
CA GLY A 557 -11.07 10.82 -8.39
C GLY A 557 -11.76 10.48 -9.71
N HIS A 558 -11.36 11.12 -10.81
CA HIS A 558 -11.86 10.80 -12.14
C HIS A 558 -11.40 9.40 -12.61
N ALA A 559 -10.10 9.11 -12.49
CA ALA A 559 -9.53 7.83 -12.89
C ALA A 559 -10.14 6.65 -12.11
N SER A 560 -10.33 6.81 -10.80
CA SER A 560 -10.96 5.80 -9.94
C SER A 560 -12.41 5.49 -10.35
N LYS A 561 -13.17 6.46 -10.88
CA LYS A 561 -14.51 6.21 -11.44
C LYS A 561 -14.49 5.46 -12.75
N LEU A 562 -13.49 5.74 -13.59
CA LEU A 562 -13.32 5.10 -14.89
C LEU A 562 -12.61 3.74 -14.80
N ARG A 563 -12.20 3.31 -13.60
CA ARG A 563 -11.48 2.04 -13.43
C ARG A 563 -12.30 0.87 -13.97
N ALA A 564 -11.62 -0.08 -14.58
CA ALA A 564 -12.23 -1.34 -14.97
C ALA A 564 -12.92 -1.99 -13.77
N GLY A 565 -14.10 -2.56 -14.03
CA GLY A 565 -14.96 -3.18 -13.05
C GLY A 565 -14.83 -4.68 -13.03
#